data_AF-A0A0L6CQW2-F1
#
_entry.id   AF-A0A0L6CQW2-F1
#
_cell.length_a   1.000
_cell.length_b   1.000
_cell.length_c   1.000
_cell.angle_alpha   90.00
_cell.angle_beta   90.00
_cell.angle_gamma   90.00
#
_symmetry.space_group_name_H-M   'P 1'
#
loop_
_entity.id
_entity.type
_entity.pdbx_description
1 polymer ?
#
loop_
_entity_poly.entity_id
_entity_poly.type
_entity_poly.pdbx_seq_one_letter_code
_entity_poly.pdbx_strand_id
1 'polypeptide(L)'
;MSLPGANDATMQGIATAGNGVWSDGTDLSTLEAIFNGTGGSLVGIDKIVVTLPDGTPIDPNAVSGIGAFTVDSPFNIALGPNTWSVTAFFTDGTSATDTVTVNGVTAAIPLPAALPLLLGGLGMLGLFGARRRKS
;
A
#
# COMPACT_ATOMS: atom_id res chain seq x y z
N MET A 1 24.80 10.54 1.63
CA MET A 1 26.12 10.60 1.00
C MET A 1 25.89 10.56 -0.48
N SER A 2 25.94 11.73 -1.10
CA SER A 2 25.91 11.85 -2.55
C SER A 2 27.05 11.06 -3.20
N LEU A 3 26.90 10.77 -4.50
CA LEU A 3 27.93 10.09 -5.26
C LEU A 3 29.26 10.86 -5.15
N PRO A 4 30.42 10.18 -5.04
CA PRO A 4 31.72 10.85 -4.99
C PRO A 4 31.87 11.87 -6.11
N GLY A 5 32.11 13.15 -5.75
CA GLY A 5 32.23 14.27 -6.69
C GLY A 5 30.97 15.15 -6.80
N ALA A 6 29.85 14.79 -6.19
CA ALA A 6 28.68 15.66 -6.09
C ALA A 6 28.82 16.67 -4.92
N ASN A 7 28.26 17.86 -5.11
CA ASN A 7 28.15 18.88 -4.06
C ASN A 7 26.68 19.00 -3.65
N ASP A 8 26.39 18.59 -2.42
CA ASP A 8 25.03 18.53 -1.85
C ASP A 8 24.32 19.89 -1.88
N ALA A 9 25.04 20.97 -1.56
CA ALA A 9 24.49 22.33 -1.59
C ALA A 9 24.14 22.77 -3.01
N THR A 10 24.98 22.44 -4.00
CA THR A 10 24.70 22.69 -5.41
C THR A 10 23.47 21.90 -5.88
N MET A 11 23.39 20.62 -5.53
CA MET A 11 22.29 19.75 -5.94
C MET A 11 20.96 20.17 -5.29
N GLN A 12 20.99 20.53 -4.00
CA GLN A 12 19.84 21.12 -3.32
C GLN A 12 19.42 22.45 -3.95
N GLY A 13 20.38 23.29 -4.34
CA GLY A 13 20.11 24.55 -5.06
C GLY A 13 19.42 24.34 -6.40
N ILE A 14 19.88 23.36 -7.19
CA ILE A 14 19.26 22.97 -8.46
C ILE A 14 17.83 22.46 -8.23
N ALA A 15 17.64 21.55 -7.28
CA ALA A 15 16.31 21.02 -6.97
C ALA A 15 15.36 22.13 -6.53
N THR A 16 15.79 23.01 -5.63
CA THR A 16 14.98 24.14 -5.15
C THR A 16 14.59 25.09 -6.29
N ALA A 17 15.52 25.39 -7.21
CA ALA A 17 15.25 26.21 -8.39
C ALA A 17 14.22 25.57 -9.34
N GLY A 18 14.14 24.24 -9.37
CA GLY A 18 13.14 23.46 -10.10
C GLY A 18 11.87 23.14 -9.30
N ASN A 19 11.67 23.74 -8.12
CA ASN A 19 10.60 23.38 -7.17
C ASN A 19 10.61 21.90 -6.73
N GLY A 20 11.75 21.23 -6.86
CA GLY A 20 11.96 19.84 -6.46
C GLY A 20 12.58 19.70 -5.07
N VAL A 21 12.64 18.46 -4.60
CA VAL A 21 13.33 18.06 -3.37
C VAL A 21 14.54 17.23 -3.76
N TRP A 22 15.70 17.56 -3.21
CA TRP A 22 16.89 16.75 -3.36
C TRP A 22 17.00 15.76 -2.18
N SER A 23 17.36 14.52 -2.49
CA SER A 23 17.75 13.51 -1.50
C SER A 23 19.05 12.88 -1.97
N ASP A 24 19.95 12.64 -1.02
CA ASP A 24 21.26 12.06 -1.25
C ASP A 24 21.25 10.52 -1.20
N GLY A 25 20.07 9.93 -1.06
CA GLY A 25 19.85 8.49 -1.01
C GLY A 25 20.34 7.80 0.26
N THR A 26 20.94 8.51 1.23
CA THR A 26 21.25 7.93 2.55
C THR A 26 20.15 8.10 3.56
N ASP A 27 19.31 9.12 3.36
CA ASP A 27 18.04 9.26 4.06
C ASP A 27 16.91 9.30 3.02
N LEU A 28 16.06 8.28 3.04
CA LEU A 28 14.92 8.13 2.14
C LEU A 28 13.64 8.74 2.72
N SER A 29 13.68 9.31 3.93
CA SER A 29 12.50 9.89 4.59
C SER A 29 11.81 10.97 3.75
N THR A 30 12.58 11.76 3.00
CA THR A 30 12.02 12.75 2.05
C THR A 30 11.35 12.11 0.84
N LEU A 31 11.87 11.00 0.32
CA LEU A 31 11.19 10.25 -0.74
C LEU A 31 9.92 9.59 -0.20
N GLU A 32 10.00 8.97 0.98
CA GLU A 32 8.85 8.38 1.66
C GLU A 32 7.76 9.41 1.90
N ALA A 33 8.13 10.62 2.35
CA ALA A 33 7.19 11.71 2.56
C ALA A 33 6.49 12.15 1.26
N ILE A 34 7.22 12.18 0.14
CA ILE A 34 6.66 12.52 -1.19
C ILE A 34 5.64 11.46 -1.63
N PHE A 35 5.97 10.17 -1.50
CA PHE A 35 5.07 9.09 -1.93
C PHE A 35 3.90 8.85 -0.98
N ASN A 36 4.06 9.09 0.32
CA ASN A 36 2.99 9.02 1.31
C ASN A 36 2.15 10.31 1.39
N GLY A 37 2.47 11.33 0.58
CA GLY A 37 1.77 12.62 0.59
C GLY A 37 1.90 13.40 1.89
N THR A 38 2.89 13.10 2.73
CA THR A 38 3.12 13.75 4.02
C THR A 38 4.15 14.89 3.95
N GLY A 39 4.85 15.07 2.82
CA GLY A 39 5.75 16.19 2.57
C GLY A 39 6.36 16.20 1.16
N GLY A 40 6.76 17.37 0.66
CA GLY A 40 7.24 17.54 -0.72
C GLY A 40 6.13 17.51 -1.78
N SER A 41 6.46 17.80 -3.04
CA SER A 41 5.53 17.77 -4.17
C SER A 41 6.21 17.12 -5.37
N LEU A 42 5.51 16.24 -6.07
CA LEU A 42 5.94 15.78 -7.40
C LEU A 42 5.64 16.91 -8.39
N VAL A 43 6.68 17.52 -8.95
CA VAL A 43 6.52 18.58 -9.95
C VAL A 43 5.93 17.97 -11.22
N GLY A 44 4.86 18.56 -11.73
CA GLY A 44 4.26 18.21 -13.01
C GLY A 44 3.16 17.16 -12.95
N ILE A 45 2.96 16.45 -11.83
CA ILE A 45 1.85 15.49 -11.67
C ILE A 45 0.70 16.17 -10.93
N ASP A 46 -0.47 16.21 -11.55
CA ASP A 46 -1.71 16.68 -10.95
C ASP A 46 -2.35 15.57 -10.11
N LYS A 47 -2.57 14.40 -10.71
CA LYS A 47 -3.12 13.24 -10.02
C LYS A 47 -2.76 11.88 -10.63
N ILE A 48 -2.95 10.82 -9.85
CA ILE A 48 -2.92 9.44 -10.34
C ILE A 48 -4.31 8.83 -10.18
N VAL A 49 -4.72 8.02 -11.16
CA VAL A 49 -5.92 7.20 -11.09
C VAL A 49 -5.53 5.75 -11.38
N VAL A 50 -5.92 4.85 -10.49
CA VAL A 50 -5.76 3.40 -10.67
C VAL A 50 -7.10 2.83 -11.08
N THR A 51 -7.16 2.17 -12.23
CA THR A 51 -8.35 1.47 -12.71
C THR A 51 -8.19 -0.02 -12.48
N LEU A 52 -9.10 -0.57 -11.67
CA LEU A 52 -9.17 -1.99 -11.35
C LEU A 52 -9.52 -2.83 -12.61
N PRO A 53 -9.30 -4.15 -12.58
CA PRO A 53 -9.64 -5.06 -13.69
C PRO A 53 -11.12 -5.03 -14.10
N ASP A 54 -12.02 -4.65 -13.19
CA ASP A 54 -13.45 -4.52 -13.45
C ASP A 54 -13.83 -3.14 -14.03
N GLY A 55 -12.86 -2.25 -14.21
CA GLY A 55 -13.06 -0.88 -14.70
C GLY A 55 -13.30 0.16 -13.61
N THR A 56 -13.34 -0.23 -12.33
CA THR A 56 -13.56 0.72 -11.23
C THR A 56 -12.34 1.63 -11.03
N PRO A 57 -12.49 2.96 -11.06
CA PRO A 57 -11.41 3.88 -10.76
C PRO A 57 -11.24 4.07 -9.24
N ILE A 58 -9.99 4.10 -8.80
CA ILE A 58 -9.54 4.52 -7.47
C ILE A 58 -8.67 5.77 -7.69
N ASP A 59 -8.92 6.80 -6.89
CA ASP A 59 -8.10 8.01 -6.83
C ASP A 59 -7.25 7.97 -5.53
N PRO A 60 -5.99 7.49 -5.58
CA PRO A 60 -5.12 7.40 -4.42
C PRO A 60 -4.88 8.75 -3.74
N ASN A 61 -4.94 9.83 -4.52
CA ASN A 61 -4.71 11.19 -4.05
C ASN A 61 -5.78 11.62 -3.03
N ALA A 62 -6.97 11.01 -3.04
CA ALA A 62 -8.03 11.29 -2.08
C ALA A 62 -7.81 10.61 -0.71
N VAL A 63 -6.92 9.63 -0.62
CA VAL A 63 -6.83 8.73 0.54
C VAL A 63 -5.45 8.79 1.23
N SER A 64 -4.35 8.66 0.49
CA SER A 64 -3.01 8.44 1.09
C SER A 64 -1.85 9.06 0.29
N GLY A 65 -2.14 9.90 -0.70
CA GLY A 65 -1.12 10.43 -1.61
C GLY A 65 -0.85 9.52 -2.81
N ILE A 66 0.23 9.80 -3.53
CA ILE A 66 0.46 9.31 -4.90
C ILE A 66 1.09 7.90 -4.92
N GLY A 67 1.57 7.40 -3.77
CA GLY A 67 2.29 6.13 -3.64
C GLY A 67 1.58 5.02 -2.86
N ALA A 68 0.44 5.30 -2.23
CA ALA A 68 -0.32 4.31 -1.48
C ALA A 68 -1.81 4.37 -1.84
N PHE A 69 -2.42 3.21 -2.06
CA PHE A 69 -3.87 3.08 -2.20
C PHE A 69 -4.33 1.82 -1.46
N THR A 70 -5.56 1.86 -0.97
CA THR A 70 -6.26 0.65 -0.50
C THR A 70 -7.31 0.28 -1.54
N VAL A 71 -7.48 -1.03 -1.73
CA VAL A 71 -8.63 -1.53 -2.49
C VAL A 71 -9.66 -1.97 -1.47
N ASP A 72 -10.65 -1.11 -1.28
CA ASP A 72 -11.73 -1.40 -0.37
C ASP A 72 -12.76 -2.33 -1.03
N SER A 73 -13.51 -3.04 -0.19
CA SER A 73 -14.68 -3.82 -0.61
C SER A 73 -15.62 -2.94 -1.47
N PRO A 74 -16.15 -3.42 -2.62
CA PRO A 74 -16.44 -4.84 -2.90
C PRO A 74 -15.46 -5.56 -3.83
N PHE A 75 -14.41 -4.92 -4.33
CA PHE A 75 -13.53 -5.58 -5.29
C PHE A 75 -12.68 -6.67 -4.61
N ASN A 76 -12.82 -7.91 -5.11
CA ASN A 76 -12.03 -9.03 -4.65
C ASN A 76 -10.92 -9.33 -5.67
N ILE A 77 -9.67 -9.22 -5.24
CA ILE A 77 -8.50 -9.58 -6.05
C ILE A 77 -8.57 -11.10 -6.34
N ALA A 78 -8.55 -11.48 -7.63
CA ALA A 78 -8.57 -12.88 -8.02
C ALA A 78 -7.24 -13.56 -7.70
N LEU A 79 -7.26 -14.88 -7.46
CA LEU A 79 -6.03 -15.65 -7.31
C LEU A 79 -5.21 -15.61 -8.60
N GLY A 80 -3.91 -15.35 -8.48
CA GLY A 80 -3.02 -15.19 -9.64
C GLY A 80 -2.99 -13.75 -10.17
N PRO A 81 -2.59 -13.54 -11.44
CA PRO A 81 -2.34 -12.21 -11.99
C PRO A 81 -3.63 -11.43 -12.25
N ASN A 82 -3.68 -10.20 -11.75
CA ASN A 82 -4.71 -9.22 -12.04
C ASN A 82 -4.05 -8.01 -12.72
N THR A 83 -4.43 -7.71 -13.96
CA THR A 83 -3.87 -6.57 -14.70
C THR A 83 -4.70 -5.33 -14.46
N TRP A 84 -4.07 -4.30 -13.90
CA TRP A 84 -4.70 -3.02 -13.56
C TRP A 84 -4.08 -1.94 -14.43
N SER A 85 -4.82 -0.86 -14.68
CA SER A 85 -4.34 0.30 -15.42
C SER A 85 -4.03 1.44 -14.47
N VAL A 86 -2.93 2.15 -14.67
CA VAL A 86 -2.54 3.31 -13.89
C VAL A 86 -2.36 4.48 -14.84
N THR A 87 -3.10 5.55 -14.61
CA THR A 87 -3.01 6.77 -15.41
C THR A 87 -2.52 7.92 -14.53
N ALA A 88 -1.40 8.52 -14.91
CA ALA A 88 -0.93 9.78 -14.36
C ALA A 88 -1.44 10.93 -15.22
N PHE A 89 -2.04 11.92 -14.57
CA PHE A 89 -2.46 13.18 -15.18
C PHE A 89 -1.46 14.27 -14.78
N PHE A 90 -0.99 15.02 -15.76
CA PHE A 90 0.03 16.04 -15.56
C PHE A 90 -0.60 17.43 -15.54
N THR A 91 0.07 18.37 -14.88
CA THR A 91 -0.41 19.76 -14.74
C THR A 91 -0.42 20.53 -16.06
N ASP A 92 0.26 20.03 -17.09
CA ASP A 92 0.22 20.56 -18.46
C ASP A 92 -0.97 20.05 -19.29
N GLY A 93 -1.84 19.24 -18.68
CA GLY A 93 -3.02 18.65 -19.31
C GLY A 93 -2.74 17.36 -20.09
N THR A 94 -1.50 16.89 -20.12
CA THR A 94 -1.17 15.59 -20.71
C THR A 94 -1.42 14.44 -19.73
N SER A 95 -1.37 13.20 -20.23
CA SER A 95 -1.48 12.00 -19.40
C SER A 95 -0.61 10.87 -19.91
N ALA A 96 -0.10 10.04 -19.01
CA ALA A 96 0.58 8.79 -19.33
C ALA A 96 -0.16 7.64 -18.67
N THR A 97 -0.27 6.50 -19.37
CA THR A 97 -0.93 5.30 -18.86
C THR A 97 0.00 4.11 -18.99
N ASP A 98 0.05 3.28 -17.95
CA ASP A 98 0.77 2.01 -17.92
C ASP A 98 -0.07 0.95 -17.17
N THR A 99 0.36 -0.30 -17.22
CA THR A 99 -0.31 -1.42 -16.54
C THR A 99 0.55 -2.00 -15.42
N VAL A 100 -0.09 -2.35 -14.31
CA VAL A 100 0.53 -3.07 -13.20
C VAL A 100 -0.15 -4.42 -13.01
N THR A 101 0.65 -5.47 -12.79
CA THR A 101 0.10 -6.79 -12.47
C THR A 101 0.18 -7.02 -10.97
N VAL A 102 -0.99 -7.10 -10.32
CA VAL A 102 -1.12 -7.44 -8.90
C VAL A 102 -1.46 -8.92 -8.79
N ASN A 103 -0.58 -9.69 -8.13
CA ASN A 103 -0.79 -11.13 -7.96
C ASN A 103 -1.54 -11.40 -6.66
N GLY A 104 -2.79 -11.85 -6.77
CA GLY A 104 -3.55 -12.34 -5.62
C GLY A 104 -2.94 -13.64 -5.11
N VAL A 105 -2.67 -13.70 -3.81
CA VAL A 105 -2.18 -14.88 -3.12
C VAL A 105 -3.15 -15.30 -2.03
N THR A 106 -3.19 -16.60 -1.74
CA THR A 106 -3.89 -17.09 -0.55
C THR A 106 -3.07 -16.72 0.69
N ALA A 107 -3.47 -15.65 1.38
CA ALA A 107 -3.02 -15.45 2.74
C ALA A 107 -3.75 -16.46 3.63
N ALA A 108 -3.03 -17.47 4.13
CA ALA A 108 -3.54 -18.30 5.21
C ALA A 108 -3.66 -17.41 6.45
N ILE A 109 -4.82 -16.78 6.64
CA ILE A 109 -5.13 -16.12 7.92
C ILE A 109 -5.14 -17.27 8.93
N PRO A 110 -4.22 -17.30 9.91
CA PRO A 110 -4.27 -18.32 10.95
C PRO A 110 -5.64 -18.20 11.58
N LEU A 111 -6.48 -19.23 11.42
CA LEU A 111 -7.72 -19.23 12.17
C LEU A 111 -7.30 -19.14 13.65
N PRO A 112 -7.93 -18.25 14.45
CA PRO A 112 -7.80 -18.33 15.89
C PRO A 112 -8.01 -19.79 16.28
N ALA A 113 -7.36 -20.26 17.34
CA ALA A 113 -7.44 -21.65 17.80
C ALA A 113 -8.84 -22.08 18.29
N ALA A 114 -9.92 -21.62 17.64
CA ALA A 114 -11.31 -21.89 17.87
C ALA A 114 -11.61 -23.38 17.85
N LEU A 115 -11.01 -24.17 16.95
CA LEU A 115 -11.25 -25.63 16.94
C LEU A 115 -10.63 -26.32 18.16
N PRO A 116 -9.33 -26.11 18.49
CA PRO A 116 -8.77 -26.60 19.76
C PRO A 116 -9.48 -26.07 21.01
N LEU A 117 -9.88 -24.79 21.02
CA LEU A 117 -10.58 -24.17 22.16
C LEU A 117 -12.00 -24.71 22.34
N LEU A 118 -12.73 -24.95 21.24
CA LEU A 118 -14.06 -25.57 21.28
C LEU A 118 -13.97 -27.00 21.79
N LEU A 119 -13.03 -27.79 21.28
CA LEU A 119 -12.80 -29.15 21.73
C LEU A 119 -12.33 -29.21 23.19
N GLY A 120 -11.42 -28.31 23.57
CA GLY A 120 -10.99 -28.16 24.97
C GLY A 120 -12.13 -27.75 25.90
N GLY A 121 -12.98 -26.81 25.47
CA GLY A 121 -14.16 -26.37 26.21
C GLY A 121 -15.20 -27.46 26.39
N LEU A 122 -15.52 -28.19 25.31
CA LEU A 122 -16.46 -29.33 25.36
C LEU A 122 -15.89 -30.49 26.19
N GLY A 123 -14.59 -30.76 26.10
CA GLY A 123 -13.90 -31.76 26.92
C GLY A 123 -13.97 -31.43 28.41
N MET A 124 -13.71 -30.17 28.77
CA MET A 124 -13.83 -29.67 30.15
C MET A 124 -15.28 -29.78 30.66
N LEU A 125 -16.27 -29.35 29.88
CA LEU A 125 -17.69 -29.47 30.24
C LEU A 125 -18.12 -30.93 30.43
N GLY A 126 -17.65 -31.84 29.59
CA GLY A 126 -17.89 -33.29 29.72
C GLY A 126 -17.30 -33.87 31.01
N LEU A 127 -16.08 -33.47 31.37
CA LEU A 127 -15.42 -33.87 32.63
C LEU A 127 -16.17 -33.38 33.87
N PHE A 128 -16.64 -32.12 33.87
CA PHE A 128 -17.45 -31.57 34.96
C PHE A 128 -18.83 -32.24 35.08
N GLY A 129 -19.46 -32.59 33.95
CA GLY A 129 -20.73 -33.33 33.94
C GLY A 129 -20.60 -34.76 34.49
N ALA A 130 -19.51 -35.47 34.15
CA ALA A 130 -19.25 -36.82 34.63
C ALA A 130 -18.96 -36.87 36.15
N ARG A 131 -18.29 -35.85 36.70
CA ARG A 131 -18.03 -35.75 38.15
C ARG A 131 -19.29 -35.60 38.98
N ARG A 132 -20.29 -34.85 38.50
CA ARG A 132 -21.57 -34.66 39.22
C ARG A 132 -22.45 -35.92 39.29
N ARG A 133 -22.23 -36.91 38.42
CA ARG A 133 -22.96 -38.20 38.46
C ARG A 133 -22.33 -39.23 39.40
N LYS A 134 -21.11 -38.99 39.89
CA LYS A 134 -20.36 -39.89 40.78
C LYS A 134 -20.34 -39.44 42.24
N SER A 135 -20.96 -38.31 42.56
CA SER A 135 -21.21 -37.85 43.93
C SER A 135 -22.69 -37.95 44.24
#